data_AF-A0A348NQW2-F1
#
_entry.id   AF-A0A348NQW2-F1
#
_cell.length_a   1.000
_cell.length_b   1.000
_cell.length_c   1.000
_cell.angle_alpha   90.00
_cell.angle_beta   90.00
_cell.angle_gamma   90.00
#
_symmetry.space_group_name_H-M   'P 1'
#
loop_
_entity.id
_entity.type
_entity.pdbx_description
1 polymer ?
#
loop_
_entity_poly.entity_id
_entity_poly.type
_entity_poly.pdbx_seq_one_letter_code
_entity_poly.pdbx_strand_id
1 'polypeptide(L)' 'GIFGTLAVALFSDAAGFGIQLIGTLSVSAFAFIFAYVVFSILKVAMGVRVSPEEEAEGLDIGEHGQEAYPDFGAARTR' A
#
# COMPACT_ATOMS: atom_id res chain seq x y z
N GLY A 1 5.53 -1.80 -13.33
CA GLY A 1 4.77 -0.65 -12.79
C GLY A 1 4.62 0.43 -13.84
N ILE A 2 4.05 1.59 -13.51
CA ILE A 2 3.70 2.67 -14.46
C ILE A 2 4.85 3.01 -15.42
N PHE A 3 6.05 3.30 -14.88
CA PHE A 3 7.22 3.60 -15.69
C PHE A 3 7.55 2.50 -16.70
N GLY A 4 7.63 1.24 -16.24
CA GLY A 4 7.93 0.10 -17.09
C GLY A 4 6.92 -0.09 -18.23
N THR A 5 5.63 0.09 -17.95
CA THR A 5 4.57 -0.01 -18.98
C THR A 5 4.72 1.09 -20.04
N LEU A 6 5.02 2.33 -19.65
CA LEU A 6 5.26 3.42 -20.60
C LEU A 6 6.55 3.24 -21.40
N ALA A 7 7.60 2.68 -20.78
CA ALA A 7 8.89 2.42 -21.41
C ALA A 7 8.80 1.41 -22.57
N VAL A 8 7.80 0.51 -22.57
CA VAL A 8 7.54 -0.42 -23.70
C VAL A 8 7.35 0.36 -25.01
N ALA A 9 6.68 1.51 -24.97
CA ALA A 9 6.51 2.34 -26.16
C ALA A 9 7.77 3.07 -26.63
N LEU A 10 8.83 3.10 -25.81
CA LEU A 10 10.09 3.76 -26.12
C LEU A 10 11.15 2.77 -26.62
N PHE A 11 11.10 1.52 -26.16
CA PHE A 11 12.15 0.53 -26.37
C PHE A 11 11.67 -0.73 -27.11
N SER A 12 10.42 -0.75 -27.59
CA SER A 12 9.89 -1.88 -28.36
C SER A 12 8.93 -1.44 -29.47
N ASP A 13 8.76 -2.29 -30.47
CA ASP A 13 7.80 -2.10 -31.57
C ASP A 13 6.40 -2.68 -31.26
N ALA A 14 6.14 -3.09 -30.00
CA ALA A 14 4.93 -3.82 -29.64
C ALA A 14 3.66 -2.93 -29.61
N ALA A 15 3.77 -1.70 -29.11
CA ALA A 15 2.65 -0.77 -29.03
C ALA A 15 3.15 0.68 -28.87
N GLY A 16 2.45 1.62 -29.49
CA GLY A 16 2.76 3.05 -29.39
C GLY A 16 2.42 3.66 -28.02
N PHE A 17 3.01 4.82 -27.73
CA PHE A 17 2.91 5.50 -26.43
C PHE A 17 1.45 5.76 -25.99
N GLY A 18 0.57 6.14 -26.93
CA GLY A 18 -0.84 6.38 -26.63
C GLY A 18 -1.57 5.14 -26.08
N ILE A 19 -1.29 3.96 -26.65
CA ILE A 19 -1.90 2.69 -26.19
C ILE A 19 -1.39 2.32 -24.80
N GLN A 20 -0.08 2.43 -24.57
CA GLN A 20 0.51 2.15 -23.25
C GLN A 20 -0.01 3.12 -22.18
N LEU A 21 -0.21 4.40 -22.53
CA LEU A 21 -0.78 5.40 -21.63
C LEU A 21 -2.23 5.08 -21.27
N ILE A 22 -3.08 4.76 -22.25
CA ILE A 22 -4.48 4.40 -22.00
C ILE A 22 -4.58 3.15 -21.11
N GLY A 23 -3.80 2.11 -21.43
CA GLY A 23 -3.78 0.89 -20.62
C GLY A 23 -3.33 1.16 -19.19
N THR A 24 -2.27 1.95 -19.02
CA THR A 24 -1.76 2.35 -17.71
C THR A 24 -2.81 3.11 -16.90
N LEU A 25 -3.42 4.14 -17.47
CA LEU A 25 -4.45 4.94 -16.79
C LEU A 25 -5.68 4.11 -16.45
N SER A 26 -6.10 3.22 -17.35
CA SER A 26 -7.27 2.35 -17.14
C SER A 26 -7.06 1.42 -15.94
N VAL A 27 -5.92 0.73 -15.88
CA VAL A 27 -5.62 -0.18 -14.75
C VAL A 27 -5.40 0.59 -13.46
N SER A 28 -4.70 1.73 -13.49
CA SER A 28 -4.51 2.57 -12.30
C SER A 28 -5.82 3.13 -11.75
N ALA A 29 -6.70 3.64 -12.62
CA ALA A 29 -8.00 4.15 -12.22
C ALA A 29 -8.88 3.04 -11.65
N PHE A 30 -8.94 1.89 -12.31
CA PHE A 30 -9.69 0.74 -11.81
C PHE A 30 -9.18 0.29 -10.44
N ALA A 31 -7.87 0.07 -10.29
CA ALA A 31 -7.29 -0.39 -9.05
C ALA A 31 -7.53 0.61 -7.90
N PHE A 32 -7.37 1.90 -8.16
CA PHE A 32 -7.62 2.94 -7.15
C PHE A 32 -9.10 3.00 -6.75
N ILE A 33 -10.02 3.07 -7.71
CA ILE A 33 -11.47 3.15 -7.43
C ILE A 33 -11.94 1.88 -6.70
N PHE A 34 -11.52 0.70 -7.18
CA PHE A 34 -11.90 -0.57 -6.58
C PHE A 34 -11.38 -0.67 -5.14
N ALA A 35 -10.08 -0.39 -4.92
CA ALA A 35 -9.51 -0.38 -3.58
C ALA A 35 -10.22 0.65 -2.69
N TYR A 36 -10.45 1.86 -3.17
CA TYR A 36 -11.16 2.90 -2.43
C TYR A 36 -12.55 2.45 -1.96
N VAL A 37 -13.33 1.81 -2.86
CA VAL A 37 -14.65 1.26 -2.53
C VAL A 37 -14.52 0.16 -1.47
N VAL A 38 -13.65 -0.82 -1.69
CA VAL A 38 -13.44 -1.95 -0.76
C VAL A 38 -13.03 -1.45 0.63
N PHE A 39 -12.00 -0.59 0.71
CA PHE A 39 -11.53 -0.06 1.99
C PHE A 39 -12.54 0.88 2.66
N SER A 40 -13.37 1.60 1.88
CA SER A 40 -14.46 2.40 2.45
C SER A 40 -15.55 1.52 3.07
N ILE A 41 -15.89 0.40 2.43
CA ILE A 41 -16.82 -0.59 2.99
C ILE A 41 -16.24 -1.20 4.27
N LEU A 42 -14.99 -1.66 4.23
CA LEU A 42 -14.33 -2.24 5.42
C LEU A 42 -14.24 -1.23 6.57
N LYS A 43 -13.96 0.04 6.26
CA LYS A 43 -13.88 1.12 7.26
C LYS A 43 -15.18 1.28 8.05
N VAL A 44 -16.34 1.13 7.39
CA VAL A 44 -17.65 1.23 8.06
C VAL A 44 -18.06 -0.10 8.69
N ALA A 45 -17.70 -1.24 8.10
CA ALA A 45 -18.10 -2.56 8.57
C ALA A 45 -17.36 -3.00 9.85
N MET A 46 -16.05 -2.77 9.92
CA MET A 46 -15.20 -3.25 11.02
C MET A 46 -14.02 -2.35 11.38
N GLY A 47 -13.76 -1.30 10.60
CA GLY A 47 -12.55 -0.51 10.72
C GLY A 47 -11.37 -1.12 9.95
N VAL A 48 -10.40 -0.28 9.57
CA VAL A 48 -9.22 -0.68 8.77
C VAL A 48 -7.89 -0.29 9.43
N ARG A 49 -7.95 0.37 10.59
CA ARG A 49 -6.79 0.89 11.32
C ARG A 49 -7.08 0.85 12.81
N VAL A 50 -6.07 0.51 13.59
CA VAL A 50 -6.10 0.51 15.06
C VAL A 50 -6.20 1.94 15.63
N SER A 51 -6.38 2.05 16.94
CA SER A 51 -6.36 3.34 17.62
C SER A 51 -5.00 4.05 17.48
N PRO A 52 -4.93 5.39 17.49
CA PRO A 52 -3.65 6.11 17.47
C PRO A 52 -2.70 5.71 18.61
N GLU A 53 -3.24 5.38 19.77
CA GLU A 53 -2.48 4.92 20.94
C GLU A 53 -1.82 3.57 20.66
N GLU A 54 -2.59 2.60 20.14
CA GLU A 54 -2.09 1.26 19.77
C GLU A 54 -1.12 1.31 18.58
N GLU A 55 -1.36 2.22 17.63
CA GLU A 55 -0.42 2.45 16.52
C GLU A 55 0.93 3.00 17.01
N ALA A 56 0.93 3.84 18.05
CA ALA A 56 2.14 4.39 18.64
C ALA A 56 2.90 3.38 19.52
N GLU A 57 2.18 2.50 20.21
CA GLU A 57 2.77 1.41 21.00
C GLU A 57 3.39 0.32 20.11
N GLY A 58 2.75 0.04 18.98
CA GLY A 58 3.21 -0.94 17.99
C GLY A 58 2.32 -2.17 17.95
N LEU A 59 1.96 -2.59 16.73
CA LEU A 59 1.03 -3.70 16.47
C LEU A 59 1.56 -5.05 16.99
N ASP A 60 2.87 -5.25 17.06
CA ASP A 60 3.43 -6.49 17.61
C ASP A 60 3.11 -6.64 19.11
N ILE A 61 3.09 -5.53 19.86
CA ILE A 61 2.72 -5.53 21.28
C ILE A 61 1.21 -5.72 21.41
N GLY A 62 0.41 -4.95 20.65
CA GLY A 62 -1.06 -4.99 20.72
C GLY A 62 -1.69 -6.32 20.26
N GLU A 63 -1.18 -6.91 19.17
CA GLU A 63 -1.76 -8.10 18.55
C GLU A 63 -1.05 -9.41 18.94
N HIS A 64 0.26 -9.36 19.17
CA HIS A 64 1.08 -10.56 19.39
C HIS A 64 1.65 -10.64 20.82
N GLY A 65 1.56 -9.58 21.62
CA GLY A 65 2.08 -9.53 22.99
C GLY A 65 3.61 -9.63 23.05
N GLN A 66 4.30 -9.32 21.96
CA GLN A 66 5.74 -9.47 21.84
C GLN A 66 6.34 -8.22 21.20
N GLU A 67 7.50 -7.78 21.68
CA GLU A 67 8.29 -6.76 20.98
C GLU A 67 9.10 -7.44 19.87
N ALA A 68 9.07 -6.90 18.65
CA ALA A 68 9.83 -7.44 17.52
C ALA A 68 11.35 -7.42 17.75
N TYR A 69 11.86 -6.44 18.51
CA TYR A 69 13.28 -6.25 18.76
C TYR A 69 13.58 -5.90 20.24
N PRO A 70 13.45 -6.87 21.17
CA PRO A 70 13.60 -6.63 22.61
C PRO A 70 15.02 -6.15 23.03
N ASP A 71 16.01 -6.35 22.15
CA ASP A 71 17.39 -5.91 22.37
C ASP A 71 17.72 -4.55 21.72
N PHE A 72 16.85 -4.00 20.87
CA PHE A 72 17.05 -2.73 20.17
C PHE A 72 15.97 -1.67 20.47
N GLY A 73 14.99 -2.00 21.32
CA GLY A 73 13.96 -1.06 21.76
C GLY A 73 14.55 0.23 22.32
N ALA A 74 13.93 1.36 21.97
CA ALA A 74 14.37 2.74 22.25
C ALA A 74 14.59 3.09 23.75
N ALA A 75 14.33 2.14 24.66
CA ALA A 75 14.38 2.32 26.10
C ALA A 75 15.61 1.70 26.79
N ARG A 76 16.56 1.06 26.08
CA ARG A 76 17.82 0.59 26.71
C ARG A 76 18.95 1.62 26.59
N THR A 77 18.71 2.83 27.10
CA THR A 77 19.79 3.75 27.52
C THR A 77 19.69 3.99 29.02
N ARG A 78 19.92 2.94 29.81
CA ARG A 78 20.52 3.01 31.15
C ARG A 78 21.36 1.77 31.39
#